data_AF-A0A536U913-F1
#
_entry.id   AF-A0A536U913-F1
#
_cell.length_a   1.000
_cell.length_b   1.000
_cell.length_c   1.000
_cell.angle_alpha   90.00
_cell.angle_beta   90.00
_cell.angle_gamma   90.00
#
_symmetry.space_group_name_H-M   'P 1'
#
loop_
_entity.id
_entity.type
_entity.pdbx_description
1 polymer ?
#
loop_
_entity_poly.entity_id
_entity_poly.type
_entity_poly.pdbx_seq_one_letter_code
_entity_poly.pdbx_strand_id
1 'polypeptide(L)'
;MSPMSRLVFGLFCAALSLLPPLLAPARADTIGVQSAELVPDDDDYVLTAQFDVAFNPTLEEALQNGVSLYFVLEFELGRPRWYWLDEKVAQLTVQYRLTYSPLTRQYRLTTGLLGQQLESLDEVQRLLSRVVARPVVRK
;
A
#
# COMPACT_ATOMS: atom_id res chain seq x y z
N MET A 1 25.63 50.04 -21.92
CA MET A 1 25.15 48.69 -21.53
C MET A 1 24.05 48.85 -20.48
N SER A 2 22.86 48.33 -20.75
CA SER A 2 21.58 48.69 -20.15
C SER A 2 21.32 48.11 -18.74
N PRO A 3 20.91 48.93 -17.75
CA PRO A 3 20.53 48.49 -16.40
C PRO A 3 19.12 47.86 -16.31
N MET A 4 18.36 47.81 -17.41
CA MET A 4 16.95 47.34 -17.44
C MET A 4 16.75 45.82 -17.25
N SER A 5 17.78 44.97 -17.39
CA SER A 5 17.63 43.51 -17.31
C SER A 5 17.52 42.97 -15.87
N ARG A 6 18.11 43.67 -14.89
CA ARG A 6 18.15 43.22 -13.49
C ARG A 6 16.81 43.34 -12.75
N LEU A 7 15.97 44.27 -13.18
CA LEU A 7 14.69 44.55 -12.54
C LEU A 7 13.58 43.57 -12.99
N VAL A 8 13.66 43.08 -14.23
CA VAL A 8 12.71 42.09 -14.77
C VAL A 8 12.91 40.72 -14.13
N PHE A 9 14.16 40.34 -13.83
CA PHE A 9 14.47 39.05 -13.20
C PHE A 9 14.01 38.97 -11.74
N GLY A 10 14.10 40.08 -10.99
CA GLY A 10 13.61 40.16 -9.61
C GLY A 10 12.08 40.07 -9.49
N LEU A 11 11.35 40.65 -10.46
CA LEU A 11 9.89 40.60 -10.48
C LEU A 11 9.34 39.19 -10.76
N PHE A 12 10.06 38.39 -11.55
CA PHE A 12 9.63 37.03 -11.89
C PHE A 12 9.74 36.06 -10.71
N CYS A 13 10.75 36.22 -9.84
CA CYS A 13 10.87 35.45 -8.60
C CYS A 13 9.86 35.87 -7.53
N ALA A 14 9.49 37.16 -7.47
CA ALA A 14 8.45 37.66 -6.58
C ALA A 14 7.04 37.22 -7.00
N ALA A 15 6.78 37.07 -8.31
CA ALA A 15 5.49 36.58 -8.80
C ALA A 15 5.28 35.08 -8.53
N LEU A 16 6.35 34.28 -8.50
CA LEU A 16 6.26 32.84 -8.26
C LEU A 16 6.07 32.48 -6.77
N SER A 17 6.41 33.41 -5.85
CA SER A 17 6.25 33.21 -4.40
C SER A 17 4.85 33.57 -3.86
N LEU A 18 4.00 34.18 -4.69
CA LEU A 18 2.60 34.45 -4.34
C LEU A 18 1.62 33.38 -4.82
N LEU A 19 2.08 32.34 -5.51
CA LEU A 19 1.21 31.24 -5.91
C LEU A 19 0.92 30.38 -4.67
N PRO A 20 -0.34 30.35 -4.17
CA PRO A 20 -0.68 29.46 -3.07
C PRO A 20 -0.40 28.03 -3.54
N PRO A 21 0.26 27.20 -2.73
CA PRO A 21 0.37 25.80 -3.09
C PRO A 21 -1.06 25.24 -3.16
N LEU A 22 -1.53 24.92 -4.37
CA LEU A 22 -2.60 23.95 -4.57
C LEU A 22 -2.05 22.55 -4.20
N LEU A 23 -1.62 22.40 -2.96
CA LEU A 23 -1.37 21.12 -2.34
C LEU A 23 -2.71 20.66 -1.82
N ALA A 24 -3.51 20.06 -2.71
CA ALA A 24 -4.66 19.29 -2.27
C ALA A 24 -4.17 18.30 -1.21
N PRO A 25 -4.84 18.19 -0.04
CA PRO A 25 -4.48 17.18 0.93
C PRO A 25 -4.68 15.82 0.27
N ALA A 26 -3.57 15.15 -0.04
CA ALA A 26 -3.59 13.75 -0.39
C ALA A 26 -4.02 12.98 0.87
N ARG A 27 -5.33 12.79 1.03
CA ARG A 27 -5.84 11.88 2.05
C ARG A 27 -5.51 10.47 1.57
N ALA A 28 -4.44 9.91 2.12
CA ALA A 28 -4.22 8.49 2.07
C ALA A 28 -5.36 7.83 2.86
N ASP A 29 -6.20 7.07 2.17
CA ASP A 29 -7.19 6.22 2.82
C ASP A 29 -6.41 5.17 3.63
N THR A 30 -6.54 5.20 4.95
CA THR A 30 -5.77 4.33 5.83
C THR A 30 -6.48 2.99 5.95
N ILE A 31 -5.83 1.91 5.51
CA ILE A 31 -6.32 0.55 5.72
C ILE A 31 -6.20 0.22 7.22
N GLY A 32 -7.34 0.02 7.87
CA GLY A 32 -7.38 -0.32 9.30
C GLY A 32 -7.08 -1.79 9.55
N VAL A 33 -6.27 -2.09 10.58
CA VAL A 33 -6.08 -3.49 11.05
C VAL A 33 -7.22 -3.81 12.00
N GLN A 34 -8.06 -4.80 11.66
CA GLN A 34 -9.15 -5.26 12.53
C GLN A 34 -8.67 -6.28 13.55
N SER A 35 -7.87 -7.24 13.13
CA SER A 35 -7.26 -8.25 14.01
C SER A 35 -5.95 -8.77 13.43
N ALA A 36 -5.04 -9.18 14.31
CA ALA A 36 -3.80 -9.85 13.95
C ALA A 36 -3.49 -10.88 15.04
N GLU A 37 -3.52 -12.15 14.68
CA GLU A 37 -3.30 -13.28 15.57
C GLU A 37 -2.21 -14.18 15.00
N LEU A 38 -1.32 -14.62 15.89
CA LEU A 38 -0.32 -15.64 15.58
C LEU A 38 -0.83 -16.98 16.14
N VAL A 39 -1.13 -17.92 15.25
CA VAL A 39 -1.61 -19.25 15.63
C VAL A 39 -0.47 -20.25 15.46
N PRO A 40 -0.17 -21.09 16.46
CA PRO A 40 0.78 -22.19 16.28
C PRO A 40 0.16 -23.28 15.38
N ASP A 41 0.90 -23.74 14.37
CA ASP A 41 0.49 -24.79 13.43
C ASP A 41 1.64 -25.79 13.23
N ASP A 42 1.47 -27.03 13.71
CA ASP A 42 2.49 -28.10 13.75
C ASP A 42 3.92 -27.65 14.14
N ASP A 43 4.74 -27.26 13.15
CA ASP A 43 6.15 -26.84 13.27
C ASP A 43 6.39 -25.34 12.95
N ASP A 44 5.35 -24.58 12.59
CA ASP A 44 5.45 -23.17 12.21
C ASP A 44 4.46 -22.30 13.01
N TYR A 45 4.78 -21.01 13.17
CA TYR A 45 3.77 -20.02 13.57
C TYR A 45 3.17 -19.41 12.32
N VAL A 46 1.84 -19.44 12.22
CA VAL A 46 1.10 -18.84 11.12
C VAL A 46 0.45 -17.53 11.53
N LEU A 47 0.54 -16.53 10.66
CA LEU A 47 -0.15 -15.26 10.80
C LEU A 47 -1.55 -15.37 10.20
N THR A 48 -2.55 -15.03 11.02
CA THR A 48 -3.92 -14.75 10.59
C THR A 48 -4.22 -13.30 10.91
N ALA A 49 -4.52 -12.49 9.90
CA ALA A 49 -4.84 -11.08 10.09
C ALA A 49 -6.04 -10.67 9.24
N GLN A 50 -6.83 -9.74 9.78
CA GLN A 50 -7.98 -9.18 9.13
C GLN A 50 -7.83 -7.66 9.04
N PHE A 51 -8.07 -7.13 7.84
CA PHE A 51 -7.89 -5.73 7.49
C PHE A 51 -9.20 -5.19 6.92
N ASP A 52 -9.51 -3.94 7.26
CA ASP A 52 -10.59 -3.19 6.63
C ASP A 52 -10.05 -2.50 5.37
N VAL A 53 -9.98 -3.27 4.28
CA VAL A 53 -9.61 -2.75 2.98
C VAL A 53 -10.88 -2.27 2.30
N ALA A 54 -10.94 -0.99 1.95
CA ALA A 54 -12.02 -0.42 1.15
C ALA A 54 -11.44 0.23 -0.11
N PHE A 55 -12.05 -0.04 -1.26
CA PHE A 55 -11.72 0.65 -2.50
C PHE A 55 -12.61 1.88 -2.63
N ASN A 56 -12.00 3.06 -2.63
CA ASN A 56 -12.73 4.29 -2.94
C ASN A 56 -12.95 4.42 -4.46
N PRO A 57 -13.93 5.22 -4.91
CA PRO A 57 -14.22 5.41 -6.33
C PRO A 57 -13.01 5.88 -7.15
N THR A 58 -12.13 6.68 -6.55
CA THR A 58 -10.90 7.16 -7.21
C THR A 58 -9.91 6.02 -7.52
N LEU A 59 -9.75 5.07 -6.61
CA LEU A 59 -8.90 3.88 -6.82
C LEU A 59 -9.50 2.97 -7.89
N GLU A 60 -10.83 2.80 -7.91
CA GLU A 60 -11.52 2.04 -8.93
C GLU A 60 -11.36 2.69 -10.32
N GLU A 61 -11.61 3.99 -10.43
CA GLU A 61 -11.39 4.74 -11.68
C GLU A 61 -9.93 4.66 -12.13
N ALA A 62 -8.98 4.78 -11.20
CA ALA A 62 -7.56 4.64 -11.53
C ALA A 62 -7.26 3.26 -12.13
N LEU A 63 -7.76 2.18 -11.53
CA LEU A 63 -7.63 0.82 -12.08
C LEU A 63 -8.23 0.72 -13.48
N GLN A 64 -9.45 1.23 -13.67
CA GLN A 64 -10.14 1.18 -14.97
C GLN A 64 -9.38 1.95 -16.06
N ASN A 65 -8.70 3.04 -15.68
CA ASN A 65 -7.81 3.81 -16.56
C ASN A 65 -6.44 3.14 -16.81
N GLY A 66 -6.23 1.91 -16.30
CA GLY A 66 -5.00 1.13 -16.50
C GLY A 66 -3.91 1.41 -15.47
N VAL A 67 -4.18 2.20 -14.42
CA VAL A 67 -3.22 2.41 -13.33
C VAL A 67 -3.14 1.16 -12.48
N SER A 68 -1.93 0.67 -12.23
CA SER A 68 -1.71 -0.50 -11.36
C SER A 68 -1.66 -0.07 -9.89
N LEU A 69 -2.42 -0.76 -9.03
CA LEU A 69 -2.37 -0.53 -7.58
C LEU A 69 -1.42 -1.54 -6.93
N TYR A 70 -0.67 -1.06 -5.94
CA TYR A 70 0.29 -1.86 -5.19
C TYR A 70 -0.08 -1.83 -3.71
N PHE A 71 -0.27 -3.01 -3.13
CA PHE A 71 -0.52 -3.18 -1.71
C PHE A 71 0.68 -3.91 -1.09
N VAL A 72 1.18 -3.40 0.03
CA VAL A 72 2.28 -4.03 0.75
C VAL A 72 1.76 -4.44 2.12
N LEU A 73 1.85 -5.73 2.40
CA LEU A 73 1.61 -6.29 3.72
C LEU A 73 2.96 -6.42 4.42
N GLU A 74 3.13 -5.66 5.49
CA GLU A 74 4.31 -5.74 6.36
C GLU A 74 3.90 -6.35 7.69
N PHE A 75 4.66 -7.34 8.14
CA PHE A 75 4.49 -7.96 9.44
C PHE A 75 5.85 -8.04 10.13
N GLU A 76 5.86 -7.69 11.42
CA GLU A 76 7.03 -7.77 12.28
C GLU A 76 6.63 -8.42 13.60
N LEU A 77 7.36 -9.46 14.01
CA LEU A 77 7.22 -10.11 15.30
C LEU A 77 8.40 -9.72 16.18
N GLY A 78 8.13 -8.95 17.23
CA GLY A 78 9.12 -8.59 18.26
C GLY A 78 8.98 -9.44 19.51
N ARG A 79 10.09 -9.70 20.20
CA ARG A 79 10.11 -10.26 21.56
C ARG A 79 10.64 -9.21 22.54
N PRO A 80 9.82 -8.73 23.50
CA PRO A 80 10.27 -7.74 24.46
C PRO A 80 11.34 -8.31 25.38
N ARG A 81 12.43 -7.58 25.58
CA ARG A 81 13.56 -7.98 26.46
C ARG A 81 13.80 -6.91 27.54
N TRP A 82 14.11 -7.35 28.77
CA TRP A 82 14.04 -6.49 29.96
C TRP A 82 15.17 -5.46 30.13
N TYR A 83 16.29 -5.58 29.41
CA TYR A 83 17.48 -4.73 29.62
C TYR A 83 18.11 -4.18 28.31
N TRP A 84 17.62 -4.59 27.14
CA TRP A 84 18.16 -4.22 25.82
C TRP A 84 17.03 -4.07 24.78
N LEU A 85 17.33 -3.43 23.65
CA LEU A 85 16.41 -3.18 22.52
C LEU A 85 15.69 -4.47 22.09
N ASP A 86 14.40 -4.34 21.75
CA ASP A 86 13.55 -5.46 21.34
C ASP A 86 14.18 -6.28 20.21
N GLU A 87 14.14 -7.61 20.35
CA GLU A 87 14.65 -8.52 19.33
C GLU A 87 13.56 -8.76 18.27
N LYS A 88 13.88 -8.47 17.01
CA LYS A 88 13.04 -8.83 15.87
C LYS A 88 13.16 -10.33 15.61
N VAL A 89 12.12 -11.08 15.99
CA VAL A 89 12.08 -12.55 15.85
C VAL A 89 11.80 -12.96 14.41
N ALA A 90 10.90 -12.23 13.73
CA ALA A 90 10.62 -12.46 12.32
C ALA A 90 10.06 -11.22 11.64
N GLN A 91 10.25 -11.17 10.32
CA GLN A 91 9.71 -10.13 9.46
C GLN A 91 9.19 -10.79 8.19
N LEU A 92 8.01 -10.37 7.74
CA LEU A 92 7.39 -10.80 6.50
C LEU A 92 6.95 -9.57 5.72
N THR A 93 7.30 -9.51 4.45
CA THR A 93 6.87 -8.45 3.54
C THR A 93 6.33 -9.08 2.28
N VAL A 94 5.06 -8.81 1.97
CA VAL A 94 4.38 -9.35 0.79
C VAL A 94 3.82 -8.20 -0.03
N GLN A 95 4.20 -8.18 -1.31
CA GLN A 95 3.69 -7.19 -2.25
C GLN A 95 2.64 -7.82 -3.16
N TYR A 96 1.46 -7.20 -3.16
CA TYR A 96 0.37 -7.50 -4.07
C TYR A 96 0.30 -6.41 -5.14
N ARG A 97 0.17 -6.83 -6.40
CA ARG A 97 -0.10 -5.93 -7.52
C ARG A 97 -1.46 -6.26 -8.10
N LEU A 98 -2.33 -5.26 -8.15
CA LEU A 98 -3.65 -5.31 -8.75
C LEU A 98 -3.65 -4.53 -10.06
N THR A 99 -4.10 -5.19 -11.13
CA THR A 99 -4.23 -4.60 -12.47
C THR A 99 -5.58 -4.92 -13.06
N TYR A 100 -6.13 -4.02 -13.86
CA TYR A 100 -7.36 -4.26 -14.61
C TYR A 100 -7.07 -4.41 -16.11
N SER A 101 -7.66 -5.44 -16.72
CA SER A 101 -7.60 -5.68 -18.16
C SER A 101 -8.91 -5.23 -18.81
N PRO A 102 -8.93 -4.10 -19.55
CA PRO A 102 -10.17 -3.58 -20.15
C PRO A 102 -10.71 -4.47 -21.27
N LEU A 103 -9.83 -5.24 -21.94
CA LEU A 103 -10.22 -6.15 -23.02
C LEU A 103 -11.02 -7.35 -22.49
N THR A 104 -10.55 -7.93 -21.38
CA THR A 104 -11.17 -9.12 -20.78
C THR A 104 -12.10 -8.78 -19.62
N ARG A 105 -12.19 -7.50 -19.23
CA ARG A 105 -12.95 -7.00 -18.07
C ARG A 105 -12.66 -7.76 -16.78
N GLN A 106 -11.40 -8.11 -16.60
CA GLN A 106 -10.95 -8.94 -15.48
C GLN A 106 -9.91 -8.19 -14.66
N TYR A 107 -10.02 -8.36 -13.35
CA TYR A 107 -9.02 -7.97 -12.40
C TYR A 107 -7.96 -9.06 -12.32
N ARG A 108 -6.70 -8.67 -12.16
CA ARG A 108 -5.60 -9.60 -11.96
C ARG A 108 -4.85 -9.17 -10.71
N LEU A 109 -4.84 -10.06 -9.71
CA LEU A 109 -4.07 -9.90 -8.48
C LEU A 109 -2.84 -10.79 -8.56
N THR A 110 -1.66 -10.19 -8.43
CA THR A 110 -0.37 -10.90 -8.49
C THR A 110 0.37 -10.76 -7.18
N THR A 111 0.91 -11.86 -6.68
CA THR A 111 1.72 -11.95 -5.45
C THR A 111 2.97 -12.76 -5.77
N GLY A 112 4.11 -12.10 -5.94
CA GLY A 112 5.34 -12.76 -6.38
C GLY A 112 5.16 -13.44 -7.74
N LEU A 113 5.30 -14.76 -7.79
CA LEU A 113 5.14 -15.59 -9.00
C LEU A 113 3.69 -16.03 -9.26
N LEU A 114 2.80 -15.88 -8.28
CA LEU A 114 1.41 -16.33 -8.37
C LEU A 114 0.53 -15.19 -8.87
N GLY A 115 -0.25 -15.44 -9.91
CA GLY A 115 -1.26 -14.53 -10.42
C GLY A 115 -2.63 -15.19 -10.42
N GLN A 116 -3.63 -14.49 -9.90
CA GLN A 116 -5.03 -14.91 -9.96
C GLN A 116 -5.84 -13.88 -10.73
N GLN A 117 -6.72 -14.39 -11.60
CA GLN A 117 -7.66 -13.60 -12.37
C GLN A 117 -9.00 -13.61 -11.62
N LEU A 118 -9.59 -12.44 -11.44
CA LEU A 118 -10.79 -12.20 -10.63
C LEU A 118 -11.80 -11.44 -11.47
N GLU A 119 -13.08 -11.71 -11.26
CA GLU A 119 -14.16 -11.14 -12.08
C GLU A 119 -14.76 -9.87 -11.46
N SER A 120 -14.60 -9.68 -10.15
CA SER A 120 -15.17 -8.55 -9.42
C SER A 120 -14.18 -7.89 -8.46
N LEU A 121 -14.36 -6.58 -8.23
CA LEU A 121 -13.56 -5.83 -7.27
C LEU A 121 -13.87 -6.27 -5.83
N ASP A 122 -15.11 -6.66 -5.53
CA ASP A 122 -15.49 -7.20 -4.22
C ASP A 122 -14.70 -8.46 -3.86
N GLU A 123 -14.41 -9.31 -4.86
CA GLU A 123 -13.60 -10.51 -4.65
C GLU A 123 -12.14 -10.17 -4.34
N VAL A 124 -11.60 -9.16 -5.02
CA VAL A 124 -10.27 -8.59 -4.70
C VAL A 124 -10.26 -8.07 -3.25
N GLN A 125 -11.28 -7.31 -2.86
CA GLN A 125 -11.40 -6.76 -1.51
C GLN A 125 -11.46 -7.86 -0.46
N ARG A 126 -12.27 -8.90 -0.68
CA ARG A 126 -12.33 -10.06 0.21
C ARG A 126 -10.96 -10.74 0.36
N LEU A 127 -10.23 -10.92 -0.73
CA LEU A 127 -8.89 -11.53 -0.72
C LEU A 127 -7.85 -10.66 0.00
N LEU A 128 -7.88 -9.34 -0.18
CA LEU A 128 -6.95 -8.42 0.48
C LEU A 128 -7.30 -8.19 1.96
N SER A 129 -8.60 -8.22 2.30
CA SER A 129 -9.08 -8.03 3.68
C SER A 129 -8.69 -9.16 4.62
N ARG A 130 -8.36 -10.35 4.10
CA ARG A 130 -8.08 -11.52 4.93
C ARG A 130 -6.76 -12.15 4.53
N VAL A 131 -5.81 -12.11 5.46
CA VAL A 131 -4.55 -12.85 5.37
C VAL A 131 -4.71 -14.11 6.22
N VAL A 132 -4.74 -15.28 5.59
CA VAL A 132 -4.87 -16.58 6.27
C VAL A 132 -3.56 -17.35 6.17
N ALA A 133 -3.18 -17.98 7.28
CA ALA A 133 -2.21 -19.07 7.36
C ALA A 133 -0.87 -18.80 6.63
N ARG A 134 -0.29 -17.61 6.83
CA ARG A 134 1.05 -17.31 6.28
C ARG A 134 2.11 -17.79 7.29
N PRO A 135 2.99 -18.74 6.94
CA PRO A 135 4.05 -19.19 7.84
C PRO A 135 5.05 -18.05 8.04
N VAL A 136 5.37 -17.73 9.29
CA VAL A 136 6.25 -16.60 9.62
C VAL A 136 7.48 -17.02 10.40
N VAL A 137 7.41 -18.12 11.16
CA VAL A 137 8.52 -18.61 11.99
C VAL A 137 8.53 -20.13 11.97
N ARG A 138 9.68 -20.73 11.67
CA ARG A 138 9.97 -22.14 11.94
C ARG A 138 10.33 -22.34 13.41
N LYS A 139 9.71 -23.30 14.06
CA LYS A 139 9.92 -23.68 15.47
C LYS A 139 11.30 -24.29 15.71
#